data_AF-A0A7V9ICP4-F1
#
_entry.id   AF-A0A7V9ICP4-F1
#
_cell.length_a   1.000
_cell.length_b   1.000
_cell.length_c   1.000
_cell.angle_alpha   90.00
_cell.angle_beta   90.00
_cell.angle_gamma   90.00
#
_symmetry.space_group_name_H-M   'P 1'
#
loop_
_entity.id
_entity.type
_entity.pdbx_description
1 polymer ?
#
loop_
_entity_poly.entity_id
_entity_poly.type
_entity_poly.pdbx_seq_one_letter_code
_entity_poly.pdbx_strand_id
1 'polypeptide(L)'
;MLMLSAMVADAPIKGNPENWCRAGFFTRDTTDFNIGVVKRYPKNRPQRTNFHRDDSDACAGGAGRAQKAFVVAGDELVVNRIYKGYACSWYAPAKGASAVGWIKRGGLGVL
;
A
#
# COMPACT_ATOMS: atom_id res chain seq x y z
N MET A 1 12.05 13.67 50.93
CA MET A 1 12.40 12.77 49.81
C MET A 1 11.10 12.45 49.07
N LEU A 2 10.72 13.27 48.08
CA LEU A 2 9.49 13.05 47.31
C LEU A 2 9.77 12.02 46.22
N MET A 3 9.16 10.85 46.33
CA MET A 3 9.16 9.82 45.29
C MET A 3 8.23 10.29 44.17
N LEU A 4 8.82 10.69 43.05
CA LEU A 4 8.09 11.00 41.83
C LEU A 4 7.82 9.67 41.09
N SER A 5 6.65 9.08 41.30
CA SER A 5 6.21 7.92 40.51
C SER A 5 5.89 8.38 39.08
N ALA A 6 6.77 8.09 38.13
CA ALA A 6 6.48 8.24 36.71
C ALA A 6 5.50 7.15 36.28
N MET A 7 4.27 7.54 35.97
CA MET A 7 3.31 6.65 35.30
C MET A 7 3.75 6.53 33.84
N VAL A 8 4.26 5.35 33.45
CA VAL A 8 4.48 5.02 32.05
C VAL A 8 3.10 4.71 31.46
N ALA A 9 2.53 5.68 30.74
CA ALA A 9 1.30 5.49 29.99
C ALA A 9 1.63 4.70 28.71
N ASP A 10 1.56 3.37 28.78
CA ASP A 10 1.50 2.50 27.60
C ASP A 10 0.12 2.65 26.95
N ALA A 11 -0.08 3.75 26.23
CA ALA A 11 -1.20 3.83 25.30
C ALA A 11 -0.96 2.75 24.22
N PRO A 12 -1.88 1.79 24.01
CA PRO A 12 -1.80 0.93 22.84
C PRO A 12 -1.78 1.85 21.62
N ILE A 13 -0.72 1.75 20.81
CA ILE A 13 -0.66 2.50 19.56
C ILE A 13 -1.87 2.06 18.75
N LYS A 14 -2.93 2.86 18.76
CA LYS A 14 -4.10 2.65 17.93
C LYS A 14 -3.57 2.49 16.50
N GLY A 15 -3.83 1.33 15.89
CA GLY A 15 -3.33 1.02 14.56
C GLY A 15 -3.72 2.10 13.55
N ASN A 16 -2.97 2.18 12.46
CA ASN A 16 -3.29 3.12 11.40
C ASN A 16 -4.70 2.84 10.86
N PRO A 17 -5.43 3.86 10.38
CA PRO A 17 -6.66 3.64 9.63
C PRO A 17 -6.45 2.60 8.51
N GLU A 18 -7.39 1.67 8.34
CA GLU A 18 -7.26 0.58 7.37
C GLU A 18 -7.05 1.07 5.93
N ASN A 19 -7.59 2.25 5.62
CA ASN A 19 -7.48 2.93 4.33
C ASN A 19 -6.09 3.56 4.08
N TRP A 20 -5.19 3.57 5.06
CA TRP A 20 -3.83 4.06 4.87
C TRP A 20 -2.96 3.08 4.09
N CYS A 21 -2.15 3.59 3.17
CA CYS A 21 -1.10 2.86 2.49
C CYS A 21 -0.06 3.86 1.98
N ARG A 22 1.02 3.99 2.75
CA ARG A 22 2.15 4.90 2.48
C ARG A 22 3.42 4.35 3.12
N ALA A 23 4.57 4.75 2.58
CA ALA A 23 5.88 4.16 2.92
C ALA A 23 6.16 4.07 4.43
N GLY A 24 5.92 5.15 5.18
CA GLY A 24 6.20 5.20 6.62
C GLY A 24 5.40 4.23 7.49
N PHE A 25 4.33 3.64 6.96
CA PHE A 25 3.44 2.72 7.68
C PHE A 25 3.36 1.34 7.06
N PHE A 26 4.06 1.10 5.96
CA PHE A 26 3.88 -0.10 5.15
C PHE A 26 4.18 -1.40 5.89
N THR A 27 5.11 -1.43 6.84
CA THR A 27 5.49 -2.65 7.56
C THR A 27 4.88 -2.75 8.97
N ARG A 28 4.13 -1.74 9.41
CA ARG A 28 3.67 -1.66 10.80
C ARG A 28 2.50 -2.58 11.09
N ASP A 29 1.68 -2.83 10.08
CA ASP A 29 0.37 -3.46 10.28
C ASP A 29 0.38 -4.98 10.03
N THR A 30 1.51 -5.55 9.56
CA THR A 30 1.66 -6.99 9.31
C THR A 30 3.13 -7.42 9.26
N THR A 31 3.39 -8.69 9.59
CA THR A 31 4.64 -9.41 9.27
C THR A 31 4.49 -10.30 8.04
N ASP A 32 3.26 -10.54 7.61
CA ASP A 32 2.92 -11.41 6.50
C ASP A 32 2.83 -10.61 5.22
N PHE A 33 3.87 -10.74 4.38
CA PHE A 33 3.95 -10.08 3.09
C PHE A 33 3.88 -11.11 1.97
N ASN A 34 3.24 -10.72 0.88
CA ASN A 34 3.12 -11.54 -0.32
C ASN A 34 3.79 -10.84 -1.50
N ILE A 35 4.07 -11.59 -2.56
CA ILE A 35 4.55 -11.01 -3.82
C ILE A 35 3.37 -10.91 -4.79
N GLY A 36 3.12 -9.69 -5.27
CA GLY A 36 2.16 -9.40 -6.32
C GLY A 36 2.87 -9.16 -7.64
N VAL A 37 2.51 -9.91 -8.68
CA VAL A 37 2.99 -9.69 -10.05
C VAL A 37 1.92 -8.97 -10.84
N VAL A 38 2.29 -7.87 -11.51
CA VAL A 38 1.36 -7.10 -12.34
C VAL A 38 0.96 -7.90 -13.59
N LYS A 39 -0.35 -8.09 -13.76
CA LYS A 39 -0.92 -8.79 -14.90
C LYS A 39 -0.88 -7.93 -16.15
N ARG A 40 -0.78 -8.60 -17.30
CA ARG A 40 -1.02 -7.96 -18.60
C ARG A 40 -2.50 -7.61 -18.76
N TYR A 41 -2.77 -6.37 -19.13
CA TYR A 41 -4.12 -5.92 -19.43
C TYR A 41 -4.52 -6.22 -20.89
N PRO A 42 -5.82 -6.38 -21.20
CA PRO A 42 -6.30 -6.43 -22.58
C PRO A 42 -5.81 -5.25 -23.42
N LYS A 43 -5.57 -5.46 -24.72
CA LYS A 43 -4.95 -4.46 -25.62
C LYS A 43 -5.73 -3.15 -25.73
N ASN A 44 -7.03 -3.14 -25.43
CA ASN A 44 -7.89 -1.96 -25.43
C ASN A 44 -7.81 -1.12 -24.14
N ARG A 45 -6.89 -1.43 -23.23
CA ARG A 45 -6.64 -0.68 -21.99
C ARG A 45 -5.19 -0.23 -21.88
N PRO A 46 -4.91 0.83 -21.10
CA PRO A 46 -3.54 1.20 -20.75
C PRO A 46 -2.77 0.00 -20.19
N GLN A 47 -1.57 -0.24 -20.70
CA GLN A 47 -0.71 -1.35 -20.27
C GLN A 47 0.08 -1.02 -18.99
N ARG A 48 -0.56 -0.28 -18.07
CA ARG A 48 0.00 0.18 -16.80
C ARG A 48 -1.10 0.30 -15.75
N THR A 49 -0.73 0.22 -14.49
CA THR A 49 -1.60 0.58 -13.36
C THR A 49 -0.90 1.59 -12.46
N ASN A 50 -1.61 2.66 -12.11
CA ASN A 50 -1.09 3.72 -11.27
C ASN A 50 -1.28 3.35 -9.79
N PHE A 51 -0.38 3.84 -8.94
CA PHE A 51 -0.59 3.86 -7.50
C PHE A 51 -1.68 4.88 -7.13
N HIS A 52 -2.42 4.62 -6.07
CA HIS A 52 -3.39 5.56 -5.51
C HIS A 52 -2.98 5.94 -4.09
N ARG A 53 -3.15 7.22 -3.74
CA ARG A 53 -2.91 7.74 -2.38
C ARG A 53 -3.97 7.24 -1.39
N ASP A 54 -3.77 7.52 -0.12
CA ASP A 54 -4.65 7.19 1.00
C ASP A 54 -5.21 8.45 1.68
N ASP A 55 -5.26 9.56 0.94
CA ASP A 55 -5.68 10.89 1.38
C ASP A 55 -7.20 11.05 1.56
N SER A 56 -7.99 10.03 1.20
CA SER A 56 -9.41 9.95 1.55
C SER A 56 -9.91 8.50 1.57
N ASP A 57 -11.01 8.24 2.29
CA ASP A 57 -11.70 6.93 2.29
C ASP A 57 -12.15 6.49 0.88
N ALA A 58 -12.31 7.45 -0.03
CA ALA A 58 -12.66 7.20 -1.43
C ALA A 58 -11.49 6.64 -2.26
N CYS A 59 -10.27 6.58 -1.74
CA CYS A 59 -9.12 6.13 -2.52
C CYS A 59 -8.97 4.61 -2.61
N ALA A 60 -9.59 3.88 -1.67
CA ALA A 60 -9.77 2.44 -1.77
C ALA A 60 -11.24 2.15 -2.15
N GLY A 61 -11.51 2.02 -3.44
CA GLY A 61 -12.85 1.71 -3.98
C GLY A 61 -13.51 2.82 -4.80
N GLY A 62 -12.96 4.04 -4.83
CA GLY A 62 -13.46 5.17 -5.61
C GLY A 62 -12.36 5.87 -6.39
N ALA A 63 -12.68 7.02 -6.99
CA ALA A 63 -11.77 7.84 -7.79
C ALA A 63 -10.66 8.52 -6.96
N GLY A 64 -9.95 7.76 -6.13
CA GLY A 64 -8.74 8.21 -5.47
C GLY A 64 -7.74 8.69 -6.51
N ARG A 65 -7.13 9.85 -6.27
CA ARG A 65 -6.24 10.50 -7.23
C ARG A 65 -5.10 9.56 -7.58
N ALA A 66 -5.14 9.03 -8.80
CA ALA A 66 -4.05 8.26 -9.36
C ALA A 66 -2.77 9.09 -9.26
N GLN A 67 -1.73 8.48 -8.73
CA GLN A 67 -0.40 9.05 -8.69
C GLN A 67 0.23 8.97 -10.08
N LYS A 68 1.25 9.79 -10.32
CA LYS A 68 2.09 9.66 -11.52
C LYS A 68 2.89 8.36 -11.52
N ALA A 69 3.19 7.80 -10.34
CA ALA A 69 3.85 6.50 -10.22
C ALA A 69 2.93 5.38 -10.74
N PHE A 70 3.50 4.50 -11.55
CA PHE A 70 2.81 3.36 -12.12
C PHE A 70 3.76 2.18 -12.26
N VAL A 71 3.17 1.01 -12.45
CA VAL A 71 3.84 -0.25 -12.77
C VAL A 71 3.20 -0.87 -14.02
N VAL A 72 3.96 -1.72 -14.69
CA VAL A 72 3.59 -2.39 -15.95
C VAL A 72 3.61 -3.89 -15.76
N ALA A 73 3.10 -4.64 -16.75
CA ALA A 73 3.00 -6.08 -16.66
C ALA A 73 4.37 -6.74 -16.43
N GLY A 74 4.43 -7.68 -15.47
CA GLY A 74 5.65 -8.36 -15.05
C GLY A 74 6.38 -7.69 -13.89
N ASP A 75 6.08 -6.44 -13.55
CA ASP A 75 6.64 -5.82 -12.35
C ASP A 75 6.19 -6.59 -11.09
N GLU A 76 7.13 -6.78 -10.17
CA GLU A 76 6.91 -7.41 -8.87
C GLU A 76 6.75 -6.36 -7.76
N LEU A 77 5.80 -6.61 -6.88
CA LEU A 77 5.41 -5.74 -5.79
C LEU A 77 5.40 -6.53 -4.49
N VAL A 78 5.87 -5.93 -3.41
CA VAL A 78 5.57 -6.44 -2.07
C VAL A 78 4.15 -6.00 -1.72
N VAL A 79 3.31 -6.93 -1.28
CA VAL A 79 1.91 -6.68 -0.90
C VAL A 79 1.75 -6.97 0.59
N ASN A 80 1.31 -5.94 1.33
CA ASN A 80 1.00 -6.06 2.77
C ASN A 80 -0.43 -6.61 2.96
N ARG A 81 -1.44 -5.89 2.45
CA ARG A 81 -2.86 -6.19 2.72
C ARG A 81 -3.77 -5.81 1.58
N ILE A 82 -5.01 -6.31 1.65
CA ILE A 82 -6.10 -5.96 0.75
C ILE A 82 -7.15 -5.14 1.51
N TYR A 83 -7.61 -4.05 0.91
CA TYR A 83 -8.70 -3.23 1.43
C TYR A 83 -9.59 -2.77 0.27
N LYS A 84 -10.90 -3.08 0.34
CA LYS A 84 -11.91 -2.69 -0.66
C LYS A 84 -11.51 -2.94 -2.14
N GLY A 85 -10.88 -4.09 -2.41
CA GLY A 85 -10.46 -4.47 -3.76
C GLY A 85 -9.15 -3.81 -4.24
N TYR A 86 -8.40 -3.18 -3.35
CA TYR A 86 -7.07 -2.63 -3.60
C TYR A 86 -6.03 -3.32 -2.72
N ALA A 87 -4.82 -3.50 -3.24
CA ALA A 87 -3.67 -4.06 -2.56
C ALA A 87 -2.73 -2.93 -2.13
N CYS A 88 -2.40 -2.84 -0.85
CA CYS A 88 -1.36 -1.95 -0.38
C CYS A 88 -0.02 -2.53 -0.82
N SER A 89 0.64 -1.84 -1.75
CA SER A 89 1.77 -2.38 -2.48
C SER A 89 2.98 -1.47 -2.40
N TRP A 90 4.17 -2.06 -2.37
CA TRP A 90 5.45 -1.37 -2.50
C TRP A 90 6.17 -1.87 -3.74
N TYR A 91 6.46 -0.96 -4.66
CA TYR A 91 7.36 -1.20 -5.79
C TYR A 91 8.75 -0.62 -5.51
N ALA A 92 9.78 -1.45 -5.61
CA ALA A 92 11.17 -1.05 -5.42
C ALA A 92 12.01 -1.53 -6.62
N PRO A 93 12.07 -0.74 -7.72
CA PRO A 93 12.82 -1.13 -8.90
C PRO A 93 14.32 -1.12 -8.64
N ALA A 94 15.08 -1.87 -9.46
CA ALA A 94 16.54 -1.85 -9.40
C ALA A 94 17.15 -0.46 -9.69
N LYS A 95 16.44 0.38 -10.45
CA LYS A 95 16.80 1.77 -10.74
C LYS A 95 15.56 2.66 -10.72
N GLY A 96 15.71 3.89 -10.23
CA GLY A 96 14.63 4.87 -10.15
C GLY A 96 13.99 4.95 -8.76
N ALA A 97 12.86 5.64 -8.67
CA ALA A 97 12.18 5.88 -7.40
C ALA A 97 11.24 4.71 -7.05
N SER A 98 11.24 4.33 -5.77
CA SER A 98 10.22 3.43 -5.23
C SER A 98 8.86 4.12 -5.12
N ALA A 99 7.79 3.34 -5.13
CA ALA A 99 6.44 3.83 -4.92
C ALA A 99 5.70 2.94 -3.92
N VAL A 100 4.94 3.58 -3.02
CA VAL A 100 4.05 2.89 -2.08
C VAL A 100 2.66 3.51 -2.18
N GLY A 101 1.66 2.64 -2.23
CA GLY A 101 0.26 3.05 -2.28
C GLY A 101 -0.65 1.90 -2.68
N TRP A 102 -1.91 2.26 -2.93
CA TRP A 102 -2.93 1.30 -3.32
C TRP A 102 -2.87 0.98 -4.81
N ILE A 103 -2.91 -0.32 -5.15
CA ILE A 103 -3.02 -0.83 -6.52
C ILE A 103 -4.32 -1.63 -6.65
N LYS A 104 -5.03 -1.54 -7.78
CA LYS A 104 -6.25 -2.35 -8.00
C LYS A 104 -5.91 -3.85 -7.95
N ARG A 105 -6.57 -4.59 -7.05
CA ARG A 105 -6.28 -6.02 -6.81
C ARG A 105 -6.43 -6.88 -8.06
N GLY A 106 -7.41 -6.57 -8.90
CA GLY A 106 -7.65 -7.28 -10.16
C GLY A 106 -6.51 -7.19 -11.17
N GLY A 107 -5.63 -6.17 -11.03
CA GLY A 107 -4.42 -6.01 -11.82
C GLY A 107 -3.24 -6.87 -11.37
N LEU A 108 -3.37 -7.61 -10.27
CA LEU A 108 -2.28 -8.40 -9.69
C LEU A 108 -2.60 -9.89 -9.71
N GLY A 109 -1.60 -10.72 -10.03
CA GLY A 109 -1.53 -12.10 -9.55
C GLY A 109 -0.75 -12.06 -8.24
N VAL A 110 -1.40 -12.36 -7.11
CA VAL A 110 -0.70 -12.42 -5.82
C VAL A 110 -0.45 -13.90 -5.58
N LEU A 111 0.81 -14.22 -5.31
CA LEU A 111 1.30 -15.53 -4.92
C LEU A 111 1.25 -15.65 -3.40
#